data_AF-A0A7Y5S996-F1
#
_entry.id   AF-A0A7Y5S996-F1
#
_cell.length_a   1.000
_cell.length_b   1.000
_cell.length_c   1.000
_cell.angle_alpha   90.00
_cell.angle_beta   90.00
_cell.angle_gamma   90.00
#
_symmetry.space_group_name_H-M   'P 1'
#
loop_
_entity.id
_entity.type
_entity.pdbx_description
1 polymer ?
#
loop_
_entity_poly.entity_id
_entity_poly.type
_entity_poly.pdbx_seq_one_letter_code
_entity_poly.pdbx_strand_id
1 'polypeptide(L)'
;MSHQAQQTQASNEFDAAKVIVETLKGLDKQQQARAIKFACEALEIQPPVSGAASHGGSAPLTPATISVPTATDIKQFTASKAPKSDQQFAAVVAYFHRFVAPEAERKDAINAEDLKDAARKVGRKRPHRVTLNNAKNAGYLDAAERGSFKINTVGENLVAVTLPGNGGEGGSIGRGRSRAKPGRKPGSTRKKRRSR
;
A
#
# COMPACT_ATOMS: atom_id res chain seq x y z
N MET A 1 44.15 -27.39 -6.07
CA MET A 1 43.01 -27.25 -5.12
C MET A 1 43.53 -26.33 -4.03
N SER A 2 43.21 -25.05 -3.92
CA SER A 2 41.92 -24.38 -4.14
C SER A 2 42.15 -22.90 -4.50
N HIS A 3 41.25 -22.37 -5.33
CA HIS A 3 41.16 -20.95 -5.66
C HIS A 3 40.55 -20.12 -4.53
N GLN A 4 40.71 -18.79 -4.65
CA GLN A 4 39.93 -17.69 -4.03
C GLN A 4 40.58 -17.08 -2.77
N ALA A 5 40.82 -15.77 -2.65
CA ALA A 5 40.12 -14.63 -3.24
C ALA A 5 41.09 -13.53 -3.73
N GLN A 6 40.86 -13.06 -4.96
CA GLN A 6 41.44 -11.83 -5.49
C GLN A 6 40.84 -10.63 -4.76
N GLN A 7 41.70 -9.91 -4.05
CA GLN A 7 41.43 -8.61 -3.49
C GLN A 7 41.67 -7.57 -4.60
N THR A 8 40.67 -7.32 -5.44
CA THR A 8 40.72 -6.21 -6.41
C THR A 8 40.43 -4.92 -5.66
N GLN A 9 41.49 -4.21 -5.24
CA GLN A 9 41.40 -2.81 -4.87
C GLN A 9 40.99 -2.01 -6.11
N ALA A 10 39.78 -1.46 -6.13
CA ALA A 10 39.37 -0.52 -7.17
C ALA A 10 40.18 0.78 -6.99
N SER A 11 41.20 0.99 -7.82
CA SER A 11 42.09 2.15 -7.70
C SER A 11 41.49 3.46 -8.22
N ASN A 12 40.26 3.46 -8.76
CA ASN A 12 39.58 4.67 -9.25
C ASN A 12 38.05 4.58 -9.02
N GLU A 13 37.46 5.68 -8.54
CA GLU A 13 36.01 5.85 -8.33
C GLU A 13 35.19 5.56 -9.61
N PHE A 14 35.74 5.91 -10.77
CA PHE A 14 35.12 5.65 -12.07
C PHE A 14 35.11 4.17 -12.46
N ASP A 15 36.14 3.41 -12.08
CA ASP A 15 36.17 1.97 -12.34
C ASP A 15 35.23 1.23 -11.39
N ALA A 16 35.12 1.67 -10.12
CA ALA A 16 34.10 1.18 -9.20
C ALA A 16 32.68 1.44 -9.73
N ALA A 17 32.42 2.66 -10.24
CA ALA A 17 31.13 3.00 -10.85
C ALA A 17 30.81 2.13 -12.08
N LYS A 18 31.79 1.85 -12.96
CA LYS A 18 31.61 0.95 -14.11
C LYS A 18 31.23 -0.46 -13.68
N VAL A 19 31.93 -1.01 -12.68
CA VAL A 19 31.62 -2.35 -12.14
C VAL A 19 30.21 -2.39 -11.59
N ILE A 20 29.79 -1.37 -10.83
CA ILE A 20 28.42 -1.28 -10.30
C ILE A 20 27.40 -1.25 -11.46
N VAL A 21 27.62 -0.40 -12.47
CA VAL A 21 26.71 -0.29 -13.63
C VAL A 21 26.64 -1.61 -14.40
N GLU A 22 27.76 -2.27 -14.63
CA GLU A 22 27.81 -3.57 -15.33
C GLU A 22 27.06 -4.66 -14.56
N THR A 23 27.23 -4.70 -13.23
CA THR A 23 26.55 -5.65 -12.35
C THR A 23 25.03 -5.43 -12.34
N LEU A 24 24.59 -4.17 -12.47
CA LEU A 24 23.18 -3.79 -12.41
C LEU A 24 22.45 -3.89 -13.77
N LYS A 25 23.17 -3.94 -14.91
CA LYS A 25 22.57 -3.92 -16.26
C LYS A 25 21.55 -5.03 -16.54
N GLY A 26 21.68 -6.19 -15.90
CA GLY A 26 20.76 -7.33 -16.06
C GLY A 26 19.51 -7.28 -15.19
N LEU A 27 19.44 -6.33 -14.25
CA LEU A 27 18.35 -6.21 -13.28
C LEU A 27 17.30 -5.21 -13.78
N ASP A 28 16.05 -5.41 -13.40
CA ASP A 28 15.01 -4.42 -13.66
C ASP A 28 15.23 -3.16 -12.81
N LYS A 29 14.64 -2.02 -13.21
CA LYS A 29 14.85 -0.72 -12.56
C LYS A 29 14.51 -0.71 -11.05
N GLN A 30 13.54 -1.51 -10.61
CA GLN A 30 13.20 -1.64 -9.19
C GLN A 30 14.25 -2.44 -8.43
N GLN A 31 14.77 -3.51 -9.03
CA GLN A 31 15.86 -4.29 -8.47
C GLN A 31 17.17 -3.49 -8.41
N GLN A 32 17.47 -2.69 -9.43
CA GLN A 32 18.61 -1.77 -9.44
C GLN A 32 18.52 -0.76 -8.29
N ALA A 33 17.36 -0.14 -8.10
CA ALA A 33 17.16 0.82 -7.01
C ALA A 33 17.28 0.19 -5.61
N ARG A 34 16.78 -1.05 -5.43
CA ARG A 34 16.92 -1.79 -4.16
C ARG A 34 18.37 -2.19 -3.90
N ALA A 35 19.09 -2.65 -4.92
CA ALA A 35 20.49 -3.04 -4.81
C ALA A 35 21.37 -1.84 -4.44
N ILE A 36 21.15 -0.68 -5.07
CA ILE A 36 21.88 0.56 -4.73
C ILE A 36 21.55 1.00 -3.30
N LYS A 37 20.26 0.98 -2.90
CA LYS A 37 19.86 1.33 -1.54
C LYS A 37 20.53 0.43 -0.50
N PHE A 38 20.56 -0.88 -0.75
CA PHE A 38 21.23 -1.84 0.12
C PHE A 38 22.74 -1.62 0.16
N ALA A 39 23.38 -1.29 -0.96
CA ALA A 39 24.80 -0.96 -0.99
C ALA A 39 25.12 0.32 -0.20
N CYS A 40 24.28 1.36 -0.30
CA CYS A 40 24.40 2.58 0.51
C CYS A 40 24.22 2.28 2.02
N GLU A 41 23.26 1.43 2.39
CA GLU A 41 23.02 1.02 3.77
C GLU A 41 24.17 0.18 4.33
N ALA A 42 24.70 -0.76 3.55
CA ALA A 42 25.82 -1.63 3.94
C ALA A 42 27.16 -0.89 4.05
N LEU A 43 27.32 0.22 3.32
CA LEU A 43 28.52 1.05 3.37
C LEU A 43 28.37 2.24 4.34
N GLU A 44 27.22 2.37 5.03
CA GLU A 44 26.86 3.53 5.87
C GLU A 44 26.95 4.88 5.14
N ILE A 45 26.91 4.87 3.80
CA ILE A 45 26.95 6.07 2.97
C ILE A 45 25.52 6.58 2.83
N GLN A 46 25.17 7.61 3.61
CA GLN A 46 23.93 8.34 3.34
C GLN A 46 24.08 9.04 1.97
N PRO A 47 23.19 8.77 1.00
CA PRO A 47 23.21 9.55 -0.23
C PRO A 47 22.99 11.02 0.14
N PRO A 48 23.78 11.96 -0.42
CA PRO A 48 23.56 13.37 -0.14
C PRO A 48 22.15 13.72 -0.61
N VAL A 49 21.25 13.91 0.35
CA VAL A 49 19.96 14.53 0.09
C VAL A 49 20.29 15.90 -0.47
N SER A 50 19.97 16.15 -1.74
CA SER A 50 19.99 17.48 -2.33
C SER A 50 18.93 18.34 -1.63
N GLY A 51 19.20 18.70 -0.39
CA GLY A 51 18.59 19.82 0.31
C GLY A 51 19.34 21.05 -0.14
N ALA A 52 18.70 21.88 -0.96
CA ALA A 52 19.16 23.22 -1.24
C ALA A 52 19.24 23.98 0.09
N ALA A 53 20.45 24.06 0.65
CA ALA A 53 20.80 24.93 1.76
C ALA A 53 21.10 26.34 1.22
N SER A 54 20.27 27.31 1.57
CA SER A 54 20.69 28.72 1.63
C SER A 54 20.91 29.06 3.10
N HIS A 55 22.05 29.70 3.37
CA HIS A 55 22.74 29.73 4.65
C HIS A 55 22.29 30.88 5.55
N GLY A 56 22.54 30.74 6.86
CA GLY A 56 22.99 31.86 7.69
C GLY A 56 22.20 32.12 8.96
N GLY A 57 22.75 31.73 10.12
CA GLY A 57 22.30 32.22 11.42
C GLY A 57 22.73 31.33 12.58
N SER A 58 23.76 31.77 13.31
CA SER A 58 24.31 31.09 14.48
C SER A 58 23.40 31.15 15.73
N ALA A 59 23.42 30.05 16.50
CA ALA A 59 23.07 29.86 17.92
C ALA A 59 21.57 29.72 18.32
N PRO A 60 21.23 29.08 19.48
CA PRO A 60 21.96 28.13 20.32
C PRO A 60 21.29 26.73 20.41
N LEU A 61 21.99 25.81 21.06
CA LEU A 61 21.63 24.42 21.35
C LEU A 61 20.19 24.26 21.88
N THR A 62 19.30 23.72 21.06
CA THR A 62 18.12 23.00 21.54
C THR A 62 18.37 21.52 21.27
N PRO A 63 18.07 20.61 22.20
CA PRO A 63 18.14 19.19 21.90
C PRO A 63 17.20 18.94 20.73
N ALA A 64 17.78 18.58 19.59
CA ALA A 64 17.02 18.23 18.41
C ALA A 64 16.11 17.08 18.80
N THR A 65 14.83 17.39 18.99
CA THR A 65 13.75 16.43 18.93
C THR A 65 14.01 15.62 17.68
N ILE A 66 14.42 14.37 17.88
CA ILE A 66 14.54 13.37 16.83
C ILE A 66 13.21 13.43 16.10
N SER A 67 13.21 14.02 14.91
CA SER A 67 12.05 14.01 14.04
C SER A 67 11.97 12.59 13.52
N VAL A 68 11.40 11.72 14.35
CA VAL A 68 10.91 10.40 13.98
C VAL A 68 10.16 10.62 12.67
N PRO A 69 10.47 9.88 11.58
CA PRO A 69 9.89 10.13 10.27
C PRO A 69 8.40 10.35 10.44
N THR A 70 7.98 11.58 10.13
CA THR A 70 6.68 12.10 10.51
C THR A 70 5.63 11.08 10.13
N ALA A 71 4.85 10.69 11.14
CA ALA A 71 3.62 9.93 11.01
C ALA A 71 3.00 10.18 9.63
N THR A 72 3.16 9.26 8.69
CA THR A 72 2.68 9.51 7.34
C THR A 72 1.18 9.72 7.48
N ASP A 73 0.67 10.91 7.18
CA ASP A 73 -0.75 11.18 7.35
C ASP A 73 -1.57 10.20 6.49
N ILE A 74 -2.65 9.64 7.05
CA ILE A 74 -3.53 8.70 6.33
C ILE A 74 -4.03 9.27 5.00
N LYS A 75 -4.12 10.60 4.89
CA LYS A 75 -4.46 11.33 3.66
C LYS A 75 -3.38 11.11 2.59
N GLN A 76 -2.13 11.37 2.93
CA GLN A 76 -0.99 11.22 2.03
C GLN A 76 -0.79 9.75 1.64
N PHE A 77 -0.91 8.84 2.62
CA PHE A 77 -0.80 7.41 2.37
C PHE A 77 -1.90 6.92 1.41
N THR A 78 -3.16 7.30 1.65
CA THR A 78 -4.27 6.92 0.78
C THR A 78 -4.14 7.54 -0.61
N ALA A 79 -3.69 8.80 -0.71
CA ALA A 79 -3.45 9.46 -1.99
C ALA A 79 -2.37 8.75 -2.81
N SER A 80 -1.26 8.37 -2.16
CA SER A 80 -0.17 7.60 -2.77
C SER A 80 -0.64 6.22 -3.25
N LYS A 81 -1.57 5.58 -2.52
CA LYS A 81 -2.10 4.26 -2.88
C LYS A 81 -3.30 4.29 -3.85
N ALA A 82 -3.88 5.46 -4.09
CA ALA A 82 -4.97 5.72 -5.03
C ALA A 82 -6.02 4.58 -5.16
N PRO A 83 -6.70 4.15 -4.08
CA PRO A 83 -7.61 3.00 -4.11
C PRO A 83 -8.82 3.28 -5.01
N LYS A 84 -9.05 2.42 -5.99
CA LYS A 84 -10.10 2.56 -7.02
C LYS A 84 -11.47 2.07 -6.55
N SER A 85 -11.51 1.26 -5.48
CA SER A 85 -12.75 0.73 -4.92
C SER A 85 -12.80 0.91 -3.40
N ASP A 86 -14.02 0.85 -2.84
CA ASP A 86 -14.21 0.95 -1.39
C ASP A 86 -13.57 -0.24 -0.63
N GLN A 87 -13.48 -1.41 -1.28
CA GLN A 87 -12.82 -2.59 -0.71
C GLN A 87 -11.30 -2.40 -0.66
N GLN A 88 -10.70 -1.82 -1.70
CA GLN A 88 -9.28 -1.43 -1.70
C GLN A 88 -9.02 -0.34 -0.67
N PHE A 89 -9.92 0.64 -0.55
CA PHE A 89 -9.83 1.66 0.48
C PHE A 89 -9.83 1.05 1.88
N ALA A 90 -10.70 0.08 2.16
CA ALA A 90 -10.69 -0.64 3.44
C ALA A 90 -9.36 -1.38 3.70
N ALA A 91 -8.78 -2.02 2.68
CA ALA A 91 -7.47 -2.66 2.79
C ALA A 91 -6.36 -1.63 3.08
N VAL A 92 -6.36 -0.49 2.40
CA VAL A 92 -5.41 0.62 2.64
C VAL A 92 -5.52 1.14 4.07
N VAL A 93 -6.73 1.33 4.58
CA VAL A 93 -6.96 1.79 5.96
C VAL A 93 -6.48 0.76 6.98
N ALA A 94 -6.76 -0.53 6.75
CA ALA A 94 -6.27 -1.59 7.63
C ALA A 94 -4.74 -1.68 7.64
N TYR A 95 -4.11 -1.60 6.46
CA TYR A 95 -2.65 -1.57 6.33
C TYR A 95 -2.06 -0.37 7.06
N PHE A 96 -2.66 0.81 6.88
CA PHE A 96 -2.21 2.05 7.49
C PHE A 96 -2.17 1.92 9.02
N HIS A 97 -3.28 1.50 9.64
CA HIS A 97 -3.35 1.33 11.09
C HIS A 97 -2.41 0.24 11.60
N ARG A 98 -2.11 -0.80 10.82
CA ARG A 98 -1.23 -1.88 11.28
C ARG A 98 0.25 -1.52 11.18
N PHE A 99 0.68 -0.89 10.09
CA PHE A 99 2.11 -0.76 9.75
C PHE A 99 2.63 0.67 9.67
N VAL A 100 1.76 1.67 9.42
CA VAL A 100 2.19 3.04 9.08
C VAL A 100 1.83 4.04 10.17
N ALA A 101 0.70 3.84 10.85
CA ALA A 101 0.22 4.74 11.89
C ALA A 101 1.24 4.87 13.05
N PRO A 102 1.26 6.03 13.73
CA PRO A 102 1.98 6.19 15.00
C PRO A 102 1.58 5.11 15.99
N GLU A 103 2.49 4.74 16.88
CA GLU A 103 2.26 3.67 17.86
C GLU A 103 0.95 3.86 18.66
N ALA A 104 0.60 5.11 19.00
CA ALA A 104 -0.65 5.46 19.68
C ALA A 104 -1.93 5.21 18.86
N GLU A 105 -1.83 5.19 17.53
CA GLU A 105 -2.96 4.95 16.60
C GLU A 105 -2.88 3.57 15.92
N ARG A 106 -1.89 2.75 16.26
CA ARG A 106 -1.74 1.42 15.69
C ARG A 106 -2.84 0.49 16.16
N LYS A 107 -3.42 -0.24 15.23
CA LYS A 107 -4.48 -1.22 15.49
C LYS A 107 -4.30 -2.45 14.62
N ASP A 108 -4.61 -3.59 15.20
CA ASP A 108 -4.50 -4.91 14.55
C ASP A 108 -5.73 -5.24 13.72
N ALA A 109 -6.86 -4.66 14.11
CA ALA A 109 -8.12 -4.77 13.40
C ALA A 109 -8.80 -3.40 13.32
N ILE A 110 -9.50 -3.17 12.22
CA ILE A 110 -10.30 -1.97 11.98
C ILE A 110 -11.79 -2.31 12.03
N ASN A 111 -12.60 -1.37 12.49
CA ASN A 111 -14.05 -1.47 12.50
C ASN A 111 -14.70 -0.47 11.53
N ALA A 112 -16.03 -0.45 11.52
CA ALA A 112 -16.79 0.45 10.65
C ALA A 112 -16.60 1.93 10.98
N GLU A 113 -16.33 2.29 12.24
CA GLU A 113 -16.07 3.68 12.65
C GLU A 113 -14.69 4.12 12.21
N ASP A 114 -13.66 3.29 12.38
CA ASP A 114 -12.30 3.57 11.87
C ASP A 114 -12.31 3.86 10.37
N LEU A 115 -13.07 3.08 9.60
CA LEU A 115 -13.22 3.26 8.16
C LEU A 115 -13.92 4.58 7.80
N LYS A 116 -14.91 5.01 8.60
CA LYS A 116 -15.61 6.29 8.40
C LYS A 116 -14.72 7.47 8.78
N ASP A 117 -13.97 7.36 9.85
CA ASP A 117 -13.05 8.40 10.30
C ASP A 117 -11.91 8.58 9.32
N ALA A 118 -11.35 7.47 8.80
CA ALA A 118 -10.40 7.50 7.70
C ALA A 118 -10.99 8.18 6.45
N ALA A 119 -12.23 7.83 6.06
CA ALA A 119 -12.89 8.47 4.91
C ALA A 119 -13.07 9.98 5.10
N ARG A 120 -13.42 10.42 6.33
CA ARG A 120 -13.52 11.84 6.69
C ARG A 120 -12.16 12.53 6.58
N LYS A 121 -11.10 11.92 7.11
CA LYS A 121 -9.73 12.45 7.02
C LYS A 121 -9.32 12.63 5.55
N VAL A 122 -9.55 11.62 4.70
CA VAL A 122 -9.15 11.63 3.28
C VAL A 122 -10.08 12.48 2.39
N GLY A 123 -11.23 12.94 2.89
CA GLY A 123 -12.20 13.72 2.09
C GLY A 123 -12.97 12.88 1.07
N ARG A 124 -13.09 11.56 1.29
CA ARG A 124 -13.81 10.64 0.41
C ARG A 124 -15.26 10.47 0.86
N LYS A 125 -16.15 10.11 -0.07
CA LYS A 125 -17.53 9.70 0.26
C LYS A 125 -17.54 8.63 1.33
N ARG A 126 -18.43 8.76 2.33
CA ARG A 126 -18.57 7.81 3.42
C ARG A 126 -18.85 6.40 2.87
N PRO A 127 -18.01 5.40 3.16
CA PRO A 127 -18.19 4.04 2.66
C PRO A 127 -19.43 3.39 3.29
N HIS A 128 -20.03 2.45 2.56
CA HIS A 128 -21.21 1.73 3.04
C HIS A 128 -20.86 0.77 4.18
N ARG A 129 -21.82 0.46 5.06
CA ARG A 129 -21.61 -0.49 6.18
C ARG A 129 -21.14 -1.88 5.74
N VAL A 130 -21.46 -2.26 4.50
CA VAL A 130 -21.11 -3.57 3.92
C VAL A 130 -19.69 -3.61 3.35
N THR A 131 -18.97 -2.49 3.30
CA THR A 131 -17.65 -2.41 2.66
C THR A 131 -16.65 -3.36 3.30
N LEU A 132 -16.62 -3.46 4.64
CA LEU A 132 -15.71 -4.38 5.34
C LEU A 132 -16.04 -5.84 5.05
N ASN A 133 -17.33 -6.20 5.05
CA ASN A 133 -17.77 -7.54 4.67
C ASN A 133 -17.40 -7.87 3.21
N ASN A 134 -17.54 -6.90 2.30
CA ASN A 134 -17.16 -7.07 0.90
C ASN A 134 -15.65 -7.24 0.75
N ALA A 135 -14.84 -6.47 1.47
CA ALA A 135 -13.38 -6.59 1.47
C ALA A 135 -12.92 -7.94 2.06
N LYS A 136 -13.62 -8.44 3.10
CA LYS A 136 -13.42 -9.81 3.61
C LYS A 136 -13.72 -10.86 2.55
N ASN A 137 -14.88 -10.75 1.90
CA ASN A 137 -15.30 -11.70 0.87
C ASN A 137 -14.41 -11.64 -0.40
N ALA A 138 -13.77 -10.50 -0.65
CA ALA A 138 -12.75 -10.35 -1.70
C ALA A 138 -11.37 -10.89 -1.29
N GLY A 139 -11.21 -11.35 -0.05
CA GLY A 139 -9.99 -11.95 0.45
C GLY A 139 -8.92 -10.94 0.85
N TYR A 140 -9.24 -9.65 1.04
CA TYR A 140 -8.25 -8.64 1.48
C TYR A 140 -8.16 -8.52 3.00
N LEU A 141 -9.23 -8.89 3.70
CA LEU A 141 -9.35 -8.80 5.15
C LEU A 141 -9.83 -10.15 5.70
N ASP A 142 -9.47 -10.44 6.94
CA ASP A 142 -10.03 -11.54 7.72
C ASP A 142 -10.87 -10.99 8.87
N ALA A 143 -11.88 -11.77 9.29
CA ALA A 143 -12.63 -11.43 10.50
C ALA A 143 -11.73 -11.63 11.74
N ALA A 144 -11.72 -10.66 12.64
CA ALA A 144 -11.03 -10.77 13.93
C ALA A 144 -12.08 -10.98 15.05
N GLU A 145 -12.83 -9.92 15.36
CA GLU A 145 -13.91 -9.93 16.35
C GLU A 145 -15.23 -9.47 15.71
N ARG A 146 -16.31 -9.44 16.50
CA ARG A 146 -17.63 -9.03 16.00
C ARG A 146 -17.60 -7.60 15.44
N GLY A 147 -17.52 -7.48 14.11
CA GLY A 147 -17.49 -6.20 13.42
C GLY A 147 -16.10 -5.60 13.22
N SER A 148 -15.04 -6.34 13.57
CA SER A 148 -13.64 -5.93 13.41
C SER A 148 -12.93 -6.84 12.42
N PHE A 149 -12.09 -6.25 11.57
CA PHE A 149 -11.44 -6.92 10.46
C PHE A 149 -9.96 -6.60 10.44
N LYS A 150 -9.12 -7.63 10.33
CA LYS A 150 -7.68 -7.50 10.20
C LYS A 150 -7.27 -7.61 8.75
N ILE A 151 -6.19 -6.95 8.37
CA ILE A 151 -5.60 -7.18 7.05
C ILE A 151 -4.95 -8.56 7.02
N ASN A 152 -5.05 -9.24 5.88
CA ASN A 152 -4.38 -10.51 5.65
C ASN A 152 -3.24 -10.36 4.64
N THR A 153 -2.47 -11.42 4.43
CA THR A 153 -1.30 -11.39 3.52
C THR A 153 -1.67 -10.97 2.09
N VAL A 154 -2.87 -11.30 1.61
CA VAL A 154 -3.34 -10.90 0.27
C VAL A 154 -3.61 -9.40 0.23
N GLY A 155 -4.32 -8.86 1.23
CA GLY A 155 -4.58 -7.43 1.38
C GLY A 155 -3.30 -6.63 1.59
N GLU A 156 -2.34 -7.15 2.35
CA GLU A 156 -1.02 -6.55 2.56
C GLU A 156 -0.28 -6.43 1.23
N ASN A 157 -0.18 -7.52 0.47
CA ASN A 157 0.47 -7.53 -0.84
C ASN A 157 -0.21 -6.57 -1.83
N LEU A 158 -1.54 -6.50 -1.79
CA LEU A 158 -2.31 -5.57 -2.62
C LEU A 158 -1.89 -4.12 -2.34
N VAL A 159 -1.83 -3.72 -1.07
CA VAL A 159 -1.48 -2.35 -0.68
C VAL A 159 0.01 -2.08 -0.89
N ALA A 160 0.87 -3.03 -0.55
CA ALA A 160 2.32 -2.89 -0.66
C ALA A 160 2.78 -2.81 -2.13
N VAL A 161 2.28 -3.71 -2.98
CA VAL A 161 2.83 -3.97 -4.33
C VAL A 161 1.89 -3.55 -5.46
N THR A 162 0.57 -3.72 -5.32
CA THR A 162 -0.38 -3.53 -6.44
C THR A 162 -0.99 -2.12 -6.49
N LEU A 163 -1.00 -1.41 -5.37
CA LEU A 163 -1.52 -0.04 -5.26
C LEU A 163 -0.48 1.11 -5.32
N PRO A 164 0.84 0.97 -5.59
CA PRO A 164 1.71 2.13 -5.69
C PRO A 164 1.23 3.04 -6.84
N GLY A 165 0.82 4.25 -6.48
CA GLY A 165 0.21 5.21 -7.39
C GLY A 165 1.12 5.53 -8.57
N ASN A 166 0.59 5.23 -9.76
CA ASN A 166 1.02 5.71 -11.06
C ASN A 166 2.40 5.25 -11.57
N GLY A 167 2.40 4.11 -12.26
CA GLY A 167 3.49 3.67 -13.13
C GLY A 167 3.24 2.29 -13.74
N GLY A 168 2.26 2.18 -14.65
CA GLY A 168 2.08 0.98 -15.48
C GLY A 168 0.63 0.68 -15.84
N GLU A 169 0.32 0.76 -17.13
CA GLU A 169 -0.88 0.21 -17.76
C GLU A 169 -1.11 -1.28 -17.43
N GLY A 170 -2.38 -1.70 -17.49
CA GLY A 170 -2.75 -3.08 -17.81
C GLY A 170 -3.09 -3.98 -16.63
N GLY A 171 -4.39 -4.14 -16.37
CA GLY A 171 -4.88 -5.13 -15.41
C GLY A 171 -6.37 -5.12 -15.13
N SER A 172 -7.20 -4.74 -16.10
CA SER A 172 -8.62 -5.10 -16.09
C SER A 172 -8.75 -6.61 -16.29
N ILE A 173 -8.56 -7.40 -15.24
CA ILE A 173 -9.10 -8.76 -15.23
C ILE A 173 -10.58 -8.62 -14.89
N GLY A 174 -11.36 -8.40 -15.94
CA GLY A 174 -12.79 -8.64 -15.89
C GLY A 174 -13.04 -10.10 -15.54
N ARG A 175 -13.89 -10.33 -14.55
CA ARG A 175 -14.90 -11.39 -14.66
C ARG A 175 -16.25 -10.77 -14.38
N GLY A 176 -16.91 -10.40 -15.47
CA GLY A 176 -18.33 -10.16 -15.46
C GLY A 176 -19.06 -11.40 -14.95
N ARG A 177 -20.02 -11.17 -14.07
CA ARG A 177 -21.31 -11.84 -14.12
C ARG A 177 -22.36 -10.78 -13.77
N SER A 178 -22.82 -10.12 -14.81
CA SER A 178 -24.16 -9.55 -14.86
C SER A 178 -25.15 -10.65 -14.52
N ARG A 179 -25.53 -10.76 -13.24
CA ARG A 179 -26.73 -11.51 -12.88
C ARG A 179 -27.92 -10.69 -13.35
N ALA A 180 -28.42 -11.10 -14.51
CA ALA A 180 -29.69 -10.67 -15.06
C ALA A 180 -30.78 -10.70 -13.97
N LYS A 181 -31.55 -9.62 -13.90
CA LYS A 181 -32.77 -9.54 -13.09
C LYS A 181 -33.71 -10.67 -13.55
N PRO A 182 -34.19 -11.56 -12.65
CA PRO A 182 -35.23 -12.49 -13.04
C PRO A 182 -36.50 -11.69 -13.36
N GLY A 183 -36.94 -11.78 -14.61
CA GLY A 183 -38.16 -11.15 -15.09
C GLY A 183 -39.35 -11.53 -14.22
N ARG A 184 -40.13 -10.52 -13.83
CA ARG A 184 -41.47 -10.71 -13.27
C ARG A 184 -42.31 -11.46 -14.32
N LYS A 185 -42.65 -12.73 -14.05
CA LYS A 185 -43.69 -13.43 -14.80
C LYS A 185 -45.03 -12.73 -14.53
N PRO A 186 -45.81 -12.35 -15.55
CA PRO A 186 -47.17 -11.89 -15.33
C PRO A 186 -48.01 -13.07 -14.82
N GLY A 187 -48.70 -12.85 -13.69
CA GLY A 187 -49.56 -13.82 -13.06
C GLY A 187 -50.67 -14.28 -14.00
N SER A 188 -50.70 -15.58 -14.26
CA SER A 188 -51.75 -16.26 -14.98
C SER A 188 -53.10 -16.12 -14.28
N THR A 189 -54.10 -15.81 -15.08
CA THR A 189 -55.53 -15.75 -14.84
C THR A 189 -56.06 -16.86 -13.92
N ARG A 190 -56.66 -16.44 -12.81
CA ARG A 190 -57.44 -17.27 -11.88
C ARG A 190 -58.68 -17.83 -12.60
N LYS A 191 -58.59 -19.07 -13.09
CA LYS A 191 -59.73 -19.84 -13.61
C LYS A 191 -60.69 -20.16 -12.46
N LYS A 192 -61.78 -19.39 -12.34
CA LYS A 192 -62.89 -19.61 -11.41
C LYS A 192 -63.61 -20.91 -11.79
N ARG A 193 -63.31 -22.01 -11.11
CA ARG A 193 -64.12 -23.24 -11.15
C ARG A 193 -65.39 -23.02 -10.33
N ARG A 194 -66.54 -23.28 -10.96
CA ARG A 194 -67.85 -23.48 -10.34
C ARG A 194 -67.85 -24.74 -9.46
N SER A 195 -68.46 -24.63 -8.28
CA SER A 195 -69.19 -25.66 -7.51
C SER A 195 -69.65 -24.92 -6.24
N ARG A 196 -70.90 -24.85 -5.83
CA ARG A 196 -72.04 -25.77 -5.85
C ARG A 196 -73.31 -24.93 -5.84
#